data_AF-A0A963TVU3-F1
#
_entry.id   AF-A0A963TVU3-F1
#
_cell.length_a   1.000
_cell.length_b   1.000
_cell.length_c   1.000
_cell.angle_alpha   90.00
_cell.angle_beta   90.00
_cell.angle_gamma   90.00
#
_symmetry.space_group_name_H-M   'P 1'
#
loop_
_entity.id
_entity.type
_entity.pdbx_description
1 polymer ?
#
loop_
_entity_poly.entity_id
_entity_poly.type
_entity_poly.pdbx_seq_one_letter_code
_entity_poly.pdbx_strand_id
1 'polypeptide(L)' 'MVTQKTTEPLAKRRCHRCHGSGRTPCTICRGTGQVLKGTDPRGNKLYDRCGGCFGVKTARCATCGGEGFL' A
#
# COMPACT_ATOMS: atom_id res chain seq x y z
N MET A 1 12.81 -16.20 -45.86
CA MET A 1 11.95 -15.35 -45.01
C MET A 1 11.61 -16.15 -43.76
N VAL A 2 12.25 -15.86 -42.63
CA VAL A 2 11.95 -16.51 -41.34
C VAL A 2 11.67 -15.40 -40.35
N THR A 3 10.40 -15.23 -40.00
CA THR A 3 9.94 -14.28 -39.00
C THR A 3 9.39 -15.10 -37.86
N GLN A 4 10.01 -15.04 -36.67
CA GLN A 4 9.35 -15.19 -35.37
C GLN A 4 10.38 -14.98 -34.24
N LYS A 5 10.34 -13.79 -33.64
CA LYS A 5 9.70 -13.48 -32.34
C LYS A 5 10.70 -13.70 -31.20
N THR A 6 11.53 -12.69 -31.00
CA THR A 6 12.27 -12.46 -29.76
C THR A 6 11.25 -12.50 -28.62
N THR A 7 11.27 -13.57 -27.82
CA THR A 7 10.65 -13.58 -26.50
C THR A 7 11.46 -12.63 -25.64
N GLU A 8 11.22 -11.32 -25.82
CA GLU A 8 11.61 -10.35 -24.81
C GLU A 8 10.98 -10.84 -23.50
N PRO A 9 11.74 -10.97 -22.40
CA PRO A 9 11.13 -11.22 -21.11
C PRO A 9 10.10 -10.11 -20.93
N LEU A 10 8.84 -10.46 -20.63
CA LEU A 10 7.79 -9.48 -20.35
C LEU A 10 8.41 -8.42 -19.44
N ALA A 11 8.69 -7.24 -20.00
CA ALA A 11 9.41 -6.22 -19.26
C ALA A 11 8.52 -5.87 -18.06
N LYS A 12 8.97 -6.22 -16.86
CA LYS A 12 8.22 -6.01 -15.60
C LYS A 12 7.67 -4.58 -15.62
N ARG A 13 6.35 -4.44 -15.74
CA ARG A 13 5.74 -3.11 -15.88
C ARG A 13 5.61 -2.52 -14.49
N ARG A 14 5.99 -1.25 -14.32
CA ARG A 14 5.75 -0.56 -13.04
C ARG A 14 4.28 -0.68 -12.66
N CYS A 15 4.03 -1.08 -11.42
CA CYS A 15 2.67 -1.22 -10.93
C CYS A 15 2.00 0.15 -10.98
N HIS A 16 0.92 0.26 -11.76
CA HIS A 16 0.19 1.52 -11.95
C HIS A 16 -0.42 2.05 -10.65
N ARG A 17 -0.68 1.19 -9.66
CA ARG A 17 -1.33 1.57 -8.40
C ARG A 17 -0.38 2.18 -7.38
N CYS A 18 0.84 1.66 -7.28
CA CYS A 18 1.85 2.18 -6.35
C CYS A 18 2.96 2.96 -7.05
N HIS A 19 2.86 3.10 -8.38
CA HIS A 19 3.82 3.77 -9.26
C HIS A 19 5.27 3.29 -9.10
N GLY A 20 5.46 2.01 -8.75
CA GLY A 20 6.79 1.43 -8.50
C GLY A 20 7.22 1.38 -7.04
N SER A 21 6.50 2.02 -6.11
CA SER A 21 6.92 2.08 -4.69
C SER A 21 6.68 0.78 -3.90
N GLY A 22 5.86 -0.13 -4.43
CA GLY A 22 5.45 -1.35 -3.71
C GLY A 22 4.52 -1.10 -2.52
N ARG A 23 4.25 0.16 -2.15
CA ARG A 23 3.43 0.51 -0.99
C ARG A 23 2.26 1.40 -1.39
N THR A 24 1.17 1.27 -0.64
CA THR A 24 0.02 2.16 -0.73
C THR A 24 -0.34 2.67 0.66
N PRO A 25 -1.05 3.81 0.78
CA PRO A 25 -1.58 4.24 2.07
C PRO A 25 -2.36 3.11 2.74
N CYS A 26 -2.19 2.96 4.06
CA CYS A 26 -2.95 1.96 4.81
C CYS A 26 -4.45 2.23 4.62
N THR A 27 -5.21 1.21 4.20
CA THR A 27 -6.65 1.36 3.93
C THR A 27 -7.47 1.62 5.19
N ILE A 28 -6.99 1.14 6.35
CA ILE A 28 -7.66 1.28 7.64
C ILE A 28 -7.54 2.72 8.17
N CYS A 29 -6.31 3.20 8.37
CA CYS A 29 -6.08 4.54 8.91
C CYS A 29 -5.93 5.63 7.83
N ARG A 30 -6.02 5.27 6.55
CA ARG A 30 -5.89 6.17 5.39
C ARG A 30 -4.62 7.03 5.43
N GLY A 31 -3.52 6.46 5.91
CA GLY A 31 -2.23 7.17 5.99
C GLY A 31 -2.01 7.99 7.26
N THR A 32 -2.98 8.08 8.18
CA THR A 32 -2.81 8.82 9.44
C THR A 32 -1.93 8.06 10.44
N GLY A 33 -1.90 6.72 10.37
CA GLY A 33 -1.18 5.86 11.31
C GLY A 33 -1.94 5.57 12.60
N GLN A 34 -3.10 6.20 12.81
CA GLN A 34 -3.86 6.13 14.04
C GLN A 34 -5.35 5.94 13.73
N VAL A 35 -6.07 5.35 14.66
CA VAL A 35 -7.53 5.17 14.59
C VAL A 35 -8.16 5.69 15.86
N LEU A 36 -9.37 6.25 15.74
CA LEU A 36 -10.13 6.70 16.91
C LEU A 36 -10.55 5.47 17.71
N LYS A 37 -10.09 5.39 18.96
CA LYS A 37 -10.43 4.32 19.90
C LYS A 37 -11.62 4.68 20.78
N GLY A 38 -11.81 5.98 21.01
CA GLY A 38 -12.93 6.47 21.80
C GLY A 38 -12.74 7.93 22.17
N THR A 39 -13.44 8.33 23.22
CA THR A 39 -13.37 9.67 23.79
C THR A 39 -13.18 9.54 25.29
N ASP A 40 -12.33 10.37 25.89
CA ASP A 40 -12.17 10.40 27.34
C ASP A 40 -13.40 11.04 28.04
N PRO A 41 -13.51 10.97 29.37
CA PRO A 41 -14.61 11.60 30.12
C PRO A 41 -14.68 13.13 29.98
N ARG A 42 -13.64 13.78 29.46
CA ARG A 42 -13.56 15.23 29.24
C ARG A 42 -13.92 15.61 27.79
N GLY A 43 -14.25 14.64 26.94
CA GLY A 43 -14.60 14.88 25.54
C GLY A 43 -13.41 14.87 24.57
N ASN A 44 -12.19 14.54 25.02
CA ASN A 44 -11.02 14.48 24.15
C ASN A 44 -11.01 13.17 23.36
N LYS A 45 -10.74 13.26 22.05
CA LYS A 45 -10.60 12.09 21.19
C LYS A 45 -9.34 11.31 21.56
N LEU A 46 -9.51 10.04 21.88
CA LEU A 46 -8.44 9.10 22.13
C LEU A 46 -8.11 8.34 20.85
N TYR A 47 -6.89 8.52 20.36
CA TYR A 47 -6.37 7.79 19.22
C TYR A 47 -5.44 6.68 19.69
N ASP A 48 -5.47 5.55 18.99
CA ASP A 48 -4.53 4.45 19.18
C ASP A 48 -3.83 4.15 17.85
N ARG A 49 -2.73 3.41 17.90
CA ARG A 49 -2.04 2.97 16.68
C ARG A 49 -2.98 2.14 15.82
N CYS A 50 -2.95 2.41 14.52
CA CYS A 50 -3.70 1.62 13.56
C CYS A 50 -3.28 0.14 13.63
N GLY A 51 -4.21 -0.76 13.95
CA GLY A 51 -3.91 -2.19 14.03
C GLY A 51 -3.46 -2.82 12.71
N GLY A 52 -3.91 -2.28 11.56
CA GLY A 52 -3.56 -2.85 10.24
C GLY A 52 -2.18 -2.48 9.72
N CYS A 53 -1.60 -1.36 10.17
CA CYS A 53 -0.25 -0.94 9.76
C CYS A 53 0.68 -0.67 10.93
N PHE A 54 0.24 -0.94 12.16
CA PHE A 54 0.97 -0.70 13.41
C PHE A 54 1.58 0.72 13.53
N GLY A 55 0.92 1.73 12.95
CA GLY A 55 1.42 3.11 12.92
C GLY A 55 2.33 3.48 11.74
N VAL A 56 2.69 2.55 10.87
CA VAL A 56 3.60 2.76 9.71
C VAL A 56 2.96 3.58 8.57
N LYS A 57 1.66 3.88 8.66
CA LYS A 57 0.87 4.69 7.70
C LYS A 57 0.70 4.08 6.30
N THR A 58 1.52 3.09 5.95
CA THR A 58 1.52 2.42 4.65
C THR A 58 1.26 0.92 4.82
N ALA A 59 0.75 0.30 3.76
CA ALA A 59 0.59 -1.14 3.62
C ALA A 59 1.23 -1.59 2.29
N ARG A 60 1.47 -2.90 2.14
CA ARG A 60 1.90 -3.45 0.85
C ARG A 60 0.83 -3.19 -0.20
N CYS A 61 1.25 -2.78 -1.39
CA CYS A 61 0.35 -2.63 -2.51
C CYS A 61 -0.25 -3.99 -2.85
N ALA A 62 -1.57 -4.13 -2.69
CA ALA A 62 -2.27 -5.39 -2.96
C ALA A 62 -2.16 -5.83 -4.43
N THR A 63 -2.00 -4.87 -5.35
CA THR A 63 -1.91 -5.16 -6.78
C THR A 63 -0.60 -5.83 -7.18
N CYS A 64 0.53 -5.43 -6.59
CA CYS A 64 1.85 -5.99 -6.91
C CYS A 64 2.49 -6.76 -5.75
N GLY A 65 1.73 -7.11 -4.71
CA GLY A 65 2.22 -7.83 -3.53
C GLY A 65 3.32 -7.14 -2.70
N GLY A 66 3.68 -5.90 -3.00
CA GLY A 66 4.84 -5.23 -2.43
C GLY A 66 6.05 -5.07 -3.35
N GLU A 67 6.06 -5.70 -4.54
CA GLU A 67 7.24 -5.69 -5.43
C GLU A 67 7.46 -4.36 -6.18
N GLY A 68 6.38 -3.61 -6.43
CA GLY A 68 6.43 -2.38 -7.23
C GLY A 68 6.24 -2.60 -8.74
N PHE A 69 6.23 -3.85 -9.19
CA PHE A 69 6.10 -4.22 -10.61
C PHE A 69 5.09 -5.36 -10.80
N LEU A 70 4.54 -5.49 -12.01
CA LEU A 70 3.63 -6.55 -12.48
C LEU A 70 4.27 -7.35 -13.61
#